data_AF-A0A109D4D8-F1
#
_entry.id   AF-A0A109D4D8-F1
#
_cell.length_a   1.000
_cell.length_b   1.000
_cell.length_c   1.000
_cell.angle_alpha   90.00
_cell.angle_beta   90.00
_cell.angle_gamma   90.00
#
_symmetry.space_group_name_H-M   'P 1'
#
loop_
_entity.id
_entity.type
_entity.pdbx_description
1 polymer ?
#
loop_
_entity_poly.entity_id
_entity_poly.type
_entity_poly.pdbx_seq_one_letter_code
_entity_poly.pdbx_strand_id
1 'polypeptide(L)'
;MDFIITVLGSSVAVSALAFLSKNLIITRLTNAVKHEYDQKLEEVKASLKAENDKLVAELTYLSDSKLQRSAEARKIKQDYYHMFLNAVSTKFSYLNDMESEKAVRANQKFCIEFNRLPLYASQEVVEFVNNFAAGGKAPNFAELYDLIRKDLCSDEYESFKNLTKFNFQVPNKIIS
;
A
#
# COMPACT_ATOMS: atom_id res chain seq x y z
N MET A 1 36.24 85.39 30.32
CA MET A 1 36.17 84.41 29.21
C MET A 1 35.77 83.01 29.70
N ASP A 2 35.82 82.73 31.00
CA ASP A 2 35.61 81.38 31.56
C ASP A 2 34.15 80.88 31.55
N PHE A 3 33.16 81.78 31.64
CA PHE A 3 31.73 81.40 31.61
C PHE A 3 31.31 80.80 30.26
N ILE A 4 31.80 81.36 29.14
CA ILE A 4 31.45 80.90 27.79
C ILE A 4 32.10 79.53 27.49
N ILE A 5 33.33 79.31 27.96
CA ILE A 5 34.05 78.03 27.79
C ILE A 5 33.38 76.91 28.60
N THR A 6 32.86 77.22 29.79
CA THR A 6 32.16 76.25 30.66
C THR A 6 30.77 75.89 30.13
N VAL A 7 30.02 76.86 29.57
CA VAL A 7 28.70 76.64 28.94
C VAL A 7 28.83 75.89 27.60
N LEU A 8 29.88 76.15 26.81
CA LEU A 8 30.16 75.40 25.59
C LEU A 8 30.64 73.97 25.88
N GLY A 9 31.50 73.77 26.88
CA GLY A 9 31.95 72.43 27.28
C GLY A 9 30.82 71.54 27.81
N SER A 10 29.87 72.13 28.54
CA SER A 10 28.70 71.40 29.07
C SER A 10 27.67 71.03 28.00
N SER A 11 27.48 71.84 26.95
CA SER A 11 26.56 71.47 25.85
C SER A 11 27.09 70.30 25.00
N VAL A 12 28.41 70.24 24.76
CA VAL A 12 29.06 69.14 24.06
C VAL A 12 28.99 67.85 24.89
N ALA A 13 29.19 67.92 26.20
CA ALA A 13 29.07 66.76 27.09
C ALA A 13 27.64 66.20 27.14
N VAL A 14 26.62 67.07 27.23
CA VAL A 14 25.20 66.66 27.25
C VAL A 14 24.78 66.03 25.91
N SER A 15 25.21 66.61 24.79
CA SER A 15 24.93 66.05 23.46
C SER A 15 25.63 64.72 23.22
N ALA A 16 26.88 64.56 23.68
CA ALA A 16 27.59 63.27 23.63
C ALA A 16 26.91 62.20 24.49
N LEU A 17 26.48 62.55 25.71
CA LEU A 17 25.73 61.64 26.59
C LEU A 17 24.37 61.26 26.00
N ALA A 18 23.65 62.21 25.40
CA ALA A 18 22.38 61.96 24.72
C ALA A 18 22.55 61.06 23.48
N PHE A 19 23.65 61.22 22.74
CA PHE A 19 23.97 60.36 21.60
C PHE A 19 24.30 58.93 22.03
N LEU A 20 25.13 58.77 23.06
CA LEU A 20 25.49 57.47 23.60
C LEU A 20 24.30 56.73 24.21
N SER A 21 23.43 57.43 24.97
CA SER A 21 22.23 56.83 25.54
C SER A 21 21.25 56.39 24.45
N LYS A 22 21.07 57.19 23.40
CA LYS A 22 20.27 56.83 22.23
C LYS A 22 20.80 55.56 21.54
N ASN A 23 22.11 55.49 21.29
CA ASN A 23 22.71 54.29 20.69
C ASN A 23 22.59 53.06 21.58
N LEU A 24 22.74 53.21 22.90
CA LEU A 24 22.61 52.10 23.85
C LEU A 24 21.18 51.56 23.88
N ILE A 25 20.18 52.46 23.90
CA ILE A 25 18.76 52.10 23.85
C ILE A 25 18.40 51.42 22.54
N ILE A 26 18.83 51.98 21.39
CA ILE A 26 18.57 51.38 20.07
C ILE A 26 19.18 49.97 20.00
N THR A 27 20.45 49.82 20.41
CA THR A 27 21.14 48.53 20.36
C THR A 27 20.45 47.48 21.25
N ARG A 28 20.00 47.87 22.45
CA ARG A 28 19.22 47.00 23.34
C ARG A 28 17.90 46.58 22.72
N LEU A 29 17.17 47.53 22.13
CA LEU A 29 15.87 47.27 21.50
C LEU A 29 16.02 46.36 20.28
N THR A 30 17.00 46.64 19.40
CA THR A 30 17.30 45.82 18.23
C THR A 30 17.72 44.39 18.63
N ASN A 31 18.54 44.24 19.67
CA ASN A 31 18.93 42.91 20.16
C ASN A 31 17.75 42.15 20.80
N ALA A 32 16.88 42.85 21.54
CA ALA A 32 15.68 42.23 22.11
C ALA A 32 14.72 41.74 21.02
N VAL A 33 14.45 42.57 20.01
CA VAL A 33 13.61 42.22 18.86
C VAL A 33 14.22 41.06 18.08
N LYS A 34 15.53 41.10 17.81
CA LYS A 34 16.23 40.00 17.13
C LYS A 34 16.11 38.69 17.90
N HIS A 35 16.30 38.72 19.22
CA HIS A 35 16.17 37.52 20.04
C HIS A 35 14.74 36.95 20.01
N GLU A 36 13.72 37.81 20.06
CA GLU A 36 12.32 37.38 19.97
C GLU A 36 12.02 36.73 18.61
N TYR A 37 12.55 37.28 17.51
CA TYR A 37 12.44 36.66 16.19
C TYR A 37 13.18 35.33 16.09
N ASP A 38 14.42 35.26 16.59
CA ASP A 38 15.20 34.02 16.62
C ASP A 38 14.47 32.94 17.44
N GLN A 39 13.86 33.33 18.56
CA GLN A 39 13.06 32.42 19.40
C GLN A 39 11.81 31.92 18.68
N LYS A 40 11.04 32.82 18.04
CA LYS A 40 9.85 32.44 17.25
C LYS A 40 10.24 31.54 16.06
N LEU A 41 11.37 31.80 15.44
CA LEU A 41 11.85 31.02 14.30
C LEU A 41 12.25 29.60 14.72
N GLU A 42 12.93 29.45 15.85
CA GLU A 42 13.23 28.13 16.40
C GLU A 42 11.97 27.40 16.90
N GLU A 43 11.01 28.11 17.49
CA GLU A 43 9.72 27.52 17.89
C GLU A 43 8.94 26.99 16.68
N VAL A 44 8.80 27.79 15.62
CA VAL A 44 8.12 27.39 14.38
C VAL A 44 8.86 26.23 13.71
N LYS A 45 10.20 26.24 13.71
CA LYS A 45 10.99 25.15 13.14
C LYS A 45 10.82 23.86 13.95
N ALA A 46 10.79 23.95 15.28
CA ALA A 46 10.58 22.82 16.15
C ALA A 46 9.16 22.23 16.00
N SER A 47 8.13 23.08 15.91
CA SER A 47 6.76 22.63 15.71
C SER A 47 6.58 21.98 14.33
N LEU A 48 7.13 22.58 13.27
CA LEU A 48 7.06 22.04 11.92
C LEU A 48 7.82 20.71 11.80
N LYS A 49 8.96 20.58 12.48
CA LYS A 49 9.68 19.29 12.54
C LYS A 49 8.86 18.24 13.27
N ALA A 50 8.27 18.58 14.41
CA ALA A 50 7.44 17.65 15.18
C ALA A 50 6.19 17.20 14.40
N GLU A 51 5.56 18.09 13.63
CA GLU A 51 4.44 17.72 12.75
C GLU A 51 4.90 16.84 11.59
N ASN A 52 6.04 17.15 10.97
CA ASN A 52 6.60 16.34 9.89
C ASN A 52 6.96 14.93 10.38
N ASP A 53 7.61 14.81 11.53
CA ASP A 53 7.96 13.52 12.13
C ASP A 53 6.69 12.68 12.43
N LYS A 54 5.60 13.32 12.89
CA LYS A 54 4.30 12.65 13.08
C LYS A 54 3.70 12.18 11.76
N LEU A 55 3.69 13.03 10.73
CA LEU A 55 3.15 12.68 9.41
C LEU A 55 3.95 11.54 8.76
N VAL A 56 5.28 11.56 8.90
CA VAL A 56 6.14 10.48 8.42
C VAL A 56 5.81 9.16 9.14
N ALA A 57 5.66 9.19 10.47
CA ALA A 57 5.29 8.00 11.24
C ALA A 57 3.89 7.45 10.89
N GLU A 58 2.93 8.33 10.64
CA GLU A 58 1.59 7.92 10.19
C GLU A 58 1.64 7.32 8.78
N LEU A 59 2.40 7.93 7.88
CA LEU A 59 2.54 7.46 6.51
C LEU A 59 3.24 6.11 6.43
N THR A 60 4.29 5.88 7.23
CA THR A 60 4.96 4.57 7.31
C THR A 60 4.04 3.51 7.89
N TYR A 61 3.28 3.82 8.95
CA TYR A 61 2.30 2.90 9.52
C TYR A 61 1.22 2.52 8.49
N LEU A 62 0.69 3.49 7.75
CA LEU A 62 -0.31 3.24 6.71
C LEU A 62 0.26 2.45 5.53
N SER A 63 1.49 2.73 5.09
CA SER A 63 2.14 1.97 4.02
C SER A 63 2.39 0.52 4.44
N ASP A 64 2.87 0.31 5.67
CA ASP A 64 3.15 -1.01 6.21
C ASP A 64 1.86 -1.83 6.35
N SER A 65 0.78 -1.21 6.86
CA SER A 65 -0.53 -1.85 6.95
C SER A 65 -1.08 -2.24 5.58
N LYS A 66 -0.93 -1.39 4.56
CA LYS A 66 -1.34 -1.71 3.18
C LYS A 66 -0.53 -2.86 2.61
N LEU A 67 0.78 -2.89 2.85
CA LEU A 67 1.68 -3.94 2.39
C LEU A 67 1.37 -5.29 3.06
N GLN A 68 1.04 -5.28 4.36
CA GLN A 68 0.62 -6.48 5.09
C GLN A 68 -0.68 -7.05 4.51
N ARG A 69 -1.70 -6.21 4.31
CA ARG A 69 -2.98 -6.63 3.73
C ARG A 69 -2.81 -7.19 2.32
N SER A 70 -1.97 -6.58 1.47
CA SER A 70 -1.72 -7.09 0.12
C SER A 70 -0.97 -8.42 0.16
N ALA A 71 0.01 -8.57 1.05
CA ALA A 71 0.72 -9.84 1.24
C ALA A 71 -0.20 -10.96 1.73
N GLU A 72 -1.12 -10.67 2.66
CA GLU A 72 -2.13 -11.63 3.14
C GLU A 72 -3.10 -12.03 2.02
N ALA A 73 -3.61 -11.06 1.26
CA ALA A 73 -4.47 -11.34 0.11
C ALA A 73 -3.78 -12.23 -0.93
N ARG A 74 -2.49 -11.99 -1.22
CA ARG A 74 -1.68 -12.85 -2.10
C ARG A 74 -1.53 -14.26 -1.53
N LYS A 75 -1.27 -14.42 -0.22
CA LYS A 75 -1.20 -15.75 0.42
C LYS A 75 -2.52 -16.51 0.29
N ILE A 76 -3.64 -15.85 0.58
CA ILE A 76 -4.97 -16.43 0.43
C ILE A 76 -5.21 -16.88 -1.02
N LYS A 77 -4.86 -16.04 -2.01
CA LYS A 77 -4.96 -16.38 -3.44
C LYS A 77 -4.08 -17.58 -3.81
N GLN A 78 -2.86 -17.66 -3.28
CA GLN A 78 -1.97 -18.82 -3.47
C GLN A 78 -2.56 -20.10 -2.87
N ASP A 79 -3.14 -20.04 -1.68
CA ASP A 79 -3.77 -21.18 -1.02
C ASP A 79 -4.95 -21.71 -1.83
N TYR A 80 -5.79 -20.82 -2.37
CA TYR A 80 -6.90 -21.21 -3.25
C TYR A 80 -6.41 -21.88 -4.54
N TYR A 81 -5.38 -21.31 -5.19
CA TYR A 81 -4.79 -21.95 -6.37
C TYR A 81 -4.18 -23.32 -6.05
N HIS A 82 -3.54 -23.46 -4.89
CA HIS A 82 -3.01 -24.75 -4.48
C HIS A 82 -4.11 -25.78 -4.26
N MET A 83 -5.22 -25.39 -3.63
CA MET A 83 -6.40 -26.25 -3.45
C MET A 83 -6.99 -26.69 -4.79
N PHE A 84 -7.15 -25.76 -5.74
CA PHE A 84 -7.65 -26.05 -7.08
C PHE A 84 -6.72 -27.02 -7.83
N LEU A 85 -5.42 -26.74 -7.88
CA LEU A 85 -4.44 -27.60 -8.56
C LEU A 85 -4.38 -29.01 -7.95
N ASN A 86 -4.50 -29.11 -6.63
CA ASN A 86 -4.60 -30.40 -5.94
C ASN A 86 -5.88 -31.15 -6.34
N ALA A 87 -7.02 -30.46 -6.42
CA ALA A 87 -8.29 -31.06 -6.83
C ALA A 87 -8.24 -31.53 -8.30
N VAL A 88 -7.65 -30.72 -9.19
CA VAL A 88 -7.37 -31.07 -10.59
C VAL A 88 -6.51 -32.32 -10.66
N SER A 89 -5.32 -32.30 -10.05
CA SER A 89 -4.38 -33.43 -10.06
C SER A 89 -5.03 -34.72 -9.52
N THR A 90 -5.77 -34.62 -8.43
CA THR A 90 -6.51 -35.75 -7.83
C THR A 90 -7.57 -36.30 -8.78
N LYS A 91 -8.32 -35.46 -9.47
CA LYS A 91 -9.28 -35.92 -10.48
C LYS A 91 -8.57 -36.66 -11.62
N PHE A 92 -7.44 -36.15 -12.09
CA PHE A 92 -6.65 -36.76 -13.14
C PHE A 92 -6.04 -38.11 -12.75
N SER A 93 -5.65 -38.29 -11.49
CA SER A 93 -5.10 -39.56 -11.01
C SER A 93 -6.11 -40.71 -11.02
N TYR A 94 -7.41 -40.41 -10.94
CA TYR A 94 -8.49 -41.40 -10.96
C TYR A 94 -9.16 -41.56 -12.33
N LEU A 95 -8.57 -41.03 -13.41
CA LEU A 95 -9.13 -41.18 -14.78
C LEU A 95 -9.35 -42.64 -15.20
N ASN A 96 -8.51 -43.55 -14.72
CA ASN A 96 -8.57 -44.97 -15.08
C ASN A 96 -9.48 -45.81 -14.15
N ASP A 97 -10.01 -45.21 -13.07
CA ASP A 97 -10.82 -45.90 -12.05
C ASP A 97 -12.03 -45.03 -11.66
N MET A 98 -12.91 -44.76 -12.64
CA MET A 98 -14.05 -43.84 -12.48
C MET A 98 -15.17 -44.37 -11.57
N GLU A 99 -15.22 -45.68 -11.29
CA GLU A 99 -16.29 -46.32 -10.50
C GLU A 99 -16.00 -46.36 -8.98
N SER A 100 -14.77 -46.03 -8.58
CA SER A 100 -14.38 -45.98 -7.17
C SER A 100 -15.06 -44.82 -6.43
N GLU A 101 -15.52 -45.07 -5.20
CA GLU A 101 -16.07 -44.04 -4.30
C GLU A 101 -15.08 -42.87 -4.10
N LYS A 102 -13.77 -43.13 -4.24
CA LYS A 102 -12.72 -42.11 -4.19
C LYS A 102 -12.68 -41.24 -5.43
N ALA A 103 -12.98 -41.78 -6.61
CA ALA A 103 -13.06 -41.02 -7.86
C ALA A 103 -14.28 -40.10 -7.89
N VAL A 104 -15.43 -40.55 -7.36
CA VAL A 104 -16.62 -39.71 -7.17
C VAL A 104 -16.33 -38.54 -6.23
N ARG A 105 -15.67 -38.80 -5.09
CA ARG A 105 -15.23 -37.73 -4.16
C ARG A 105 -14.23 -36.77 -4.80
N ALA A 106 -13.29 -37.28 -5.61
CA ALA A 106 -12.34 -36.43 -6.33
C ALA A 106 -13.04 -35.52 -7.36
N ASN A 107 -14.02 -36.04 -8.09
CA ASN A 107 -14.81 -35.25 -9.03
C ASN A 107 -15.66 -34.18 -8.31
N GLN A 108 -16.30 -34.54 -7.20
CA GLN A 108 -17.03 -33.58 -6.35
C GLN A 108 -16.11 -32.45 -5.87
N LYS A 109 -14.92 -32.79 -5.36
CA LYS A 109 -13.94 -31.79 -4.90
C LYS A 109 -13.49 -30.87 -6.03
N PHE A 110 -13.24 -31.42 -7.23
CA PHE A 110 -12.93 -30.61 -8.40
C PHE A 110 -14.06 -29.65 -8.77
N CYS A 111 -15.31 -30.11 -8.84
CA CYS A 111 -16.45 -29.26 -9.17
C CYS A 111 -16.62 -28.11 -8.16
N ILE A 112 -16.42 -28.38 -6.86
CA ILE A 112 -16.49 -27.33 -5.82
C ILE A 112 -15.43 -26.26 -6.06
N GLU A 113 -14.16 -26.64 -6.23
CA GLU A 113 -13.08 -25.67 -6.40
C GLU A 113 -13.16 -24.95 -7.75
N PHE A 114 -13.61 -25.63 -8.81
CA PHE A 114 -13.91 -25.02 -10.10
C PHE A 114 -14.99 -23.94 -9.99
N ASN A 115 -16.07 -24.21 -9.25
CA ASN A 115 -17.16 -23.26 -9.07
C ASN A 115 -16.76 -22.07 -8.20
N ARG A 116 -15.71 -22.21 -7.38
CA ARG A 116 -15.13 -21.13 -6.57
C ARG A 116 -14.11 -20.29 -7.34
N LEU A 117 -13.59 -20.79 -8.46
CA LEU A 117 -12.54 -20.13 -9.24
C LEU A 117 -12.84 -18.65 -9.57
N PRO A 118 -14.07 -18.25 -9.94
CA PRO A 118 -14.38 -16.83 -10.18
C PRO A 118 -14.26 -15.92 -8.96
N LEU A 119 -14.16 -16.46 -7.75
CA LEU A 119 -14.05 -15.65 -6.53
C LEU A 119 -12.63 -15.10 -6.33
N TYR A 120 -11.62 -15.75 -6.90
CA TYR A 120 -10.22 -15.45 -6.62
C TYR A 120 -9.29 -15.44 -7.84
N ALA A 121 -9.73 -15.94 -8.99
CA ALA A 121 -8.93 -16.01 -10.21
C ALA A 121 -9.28 -14.89 -11.20
N SER A 122 -8.31 -14.52 -12.04
CA SER A 122 -8.55 -13.60 -13.16
C SER A 122 -9.44 -14.22 -14.22
N GLN A 123 -10.01 -13.35 -15.06
CA GLN A 123 -10.86 -13.74 -16.18
C GLN A 123 -10.14 -14.73 -17.12
N GLU A 124 -8.86 -14.50 -17.41
CA GLU A 124 -8.03 -15.35 -18.28
C GLU A 124 -7.97 -16.80 -17.77
N VAL A 125 -7.79 -16.96 -16.45
CA VAL A 125 -7.71 -18.29 -15.82
C VAL A 125 -9.07 -18.98 -15.82
N VAL A 126 -10.15 -18.27 -15.51
CA VAL A 126 -11.52 -18.82 -15.53
C VAL A 126 -11.92 -19.27 -16.93
N GLU A 127 -11.62 -18.49 -17.96
CA GLU A 127 -11.90 -18.85 -19.36
C GLU A 127 -11.09 -20.07 -19.81
N PHE A 128 -9.80 -20.12 -19.48
CA PHE A 128 -8.94 -21.27 -19.79
C PHE A 128 -9.48 -22.55 -19.14
N VAL A 129 -9.84 -22.47 -17.86
CA VAL A 129 -10.36 -23.59 -17.09
C VAL A 129 -11.76 -24.00 -17.57
N ASN A 130 -12.63 -23.07 -17.98
CA ASN A 130 -13.92 -23.36 -18.62
C ASN A 130 -13.78 -24.14 -19.94
N ASN A 131 -12.83 -23.75 -20.79
CA ASN A 131 -12.55 -24.45 -22.05
C ASN A 131 -12.04 -25.87 -21.80
N PHE A 132 -11.18 -26.04 -20.80
CA PHE A 132 -10.73 -27.35 -20.34
C PHE A 132 -11.90 -28.22 -19.83
N ALA A 133 -12.76 -27.63 -18.98
CA ALA A 133 -13.92 -28.28 -18.39
C ALA A 133 -14.98 -28.74 -19.40
N ALA A 134 -15.14 -28.02 -20.51
CA ALA A 134 -16.14 -28.28 -21.53
C ALA A 134 -15.81 -29.48 -22.46
N GLY A 135 -14.73 -30.22 -22.20
CA GLY A 135 -14.35 -31.40 -22.98
C GLY A 135 -13.36 -31.11 -24.12
N GLY A 136 -12.65 -29.98 -24.06
CA GLY A 136 -11.49 -29.74 -24.93
C GLY A 136 -10.33 -30.71 -24.64
N LYS A 137 -9.35 -30.77 -25.56
CA LYS A 137 -8.08 -31.52 -25.42
C LYS A 137 -7.49 -31.37 -24.00
N ALA A 138 -6.77 -32.40 -23.55
CA ALA A 138 -6.07 -32.41 -22.26
C ALA A 138 -5.36 -31.06 -22.02
N PRO A 139 -5.56 -30.45 -20.84
CA PRO A 139 -5.10 -29.10 -20.59
C PRO A 139 -3.59 -29.06 -20.68
N ASN A 140 -3.05 -28.09 -21.39
CA ASN A 140 -1.62 -27.81 -21.32
C ASN A 140 -1.34 -27.23 -19.92
N PHE A 141 -0.89 -28.09 -19.01
CA PHE A 141 -0.59 -27.68 -17.64
C PHE A 141 0.45 -26.57 -17.59
N ALA A 142 1.41 -26.53 -18.55
CA ALA A 142 2.41 -25.46 -18.60
C ALA A 142 1.76 -24.08 -18.81
N GLU A 143 0.83 -23.98 -19.75
CA GLU A 143 0.07 -22.74 -20.01
C GLU A 143 -0.78 -22.34 -18.80
N LEU A 144 -1.41 -23.31 -18.13
CA LEU A 144 -2.16 -23.05 -16.90
C LEU A 144 -1.26 -22.49 -15.78
N TYR A 145 -0.09 -23.08 -15.58
CA TYR A 145 0.86 -22.60 -14.57
C TYR A 145 1.39 -21.21 -14.88
N ASP A 146 1.64 -20.90 -16.15
CA ASP A 146 2.10 -19.57 -16.56
C ASP A 146 1.01 -18.51 -16.37
N LEU A 147 -0.25 -18.82 -16.68
CA LEU A 147 -1.40 -17.95 -16.41
C LEU A 147 -1.61 -17.72 -14.91
N ILE A 148 -1.57 -18.78 -14.10
CA ILE A 148 -1.68 -18.68 -12.64
C ILE A 148 -0.52 -17.85 -12.07
N ARG A 149 0.71 -18.04 -12.57
CA ARG A 149 1.87 -17.25 -12.14
C ARG A 149 1.70 -15.77 -12.47
N LYS A 150 1.27 -15.45 -13.69
CA LYS A 150 0.98 -14.07 -14.12
C LYS A 150 -0.09 -13.43 -13.24
N ASP A 151 -1.16 -14.17 -12.94
CA ASP A 151 -2.26 -13.71 -12.08
C ASP A 151 -1.86 -13.58 -10.60
N LEU A 152 -0.98 -14.43 -10.08
CA LEU A 152 -0.43 -14.30 -8.72
C LEU A 152 0.52 -13.10 -8.59
N CYS A 153 1.16 -12.70 -9.68
CA CYS A 153 2.04 -11.54 -9.74
C CYS A 153 1.30 -10.22 -10.03
N SER A 154 -0.01 -10.25 -10.31
CA SER A 154 -0.80 -9.02 -10.47
C SER A 154 -1.30 -8.55 -9.11
N ASP A 155 -1.00 -7.28 -8.78
CA ASP A 155 -1.51 -6.61 -7.57
C ASP A 155 -2.89 -6.01 -7.77
N GLU A 156 -3.40 -6.05 -9.00
CA GLU A 156 -4.69 -5.52 -9.39
C GLU A 156 -5.71 -6.65 -9.49
N TYR A 157 -6.81 -6.48 -8.76
CA TYR A 157 -8.03 -7.27 -8.95
C TYR A 157 -8.88 -6.57 -10.01
N GLU A 158 -8.64 -6.89 -11.27
CA GLU A 158 -9.50 -6.39 -12.34
C GLU A 158 -10.90 -6.97 -12.18
N SER A 159 -11.92 -6.10 -12.23
CA SER A 159 -13.30 -6.56 -12.34
C SER A 159 -13.47 -7.35 -13.64
N PHE A 160 -14.29 -8.38 -13.60
CA PHE A 160 -14.57 -9.19 -14.78
C PHE A 160 -15.26 -8.33 -15.84
N LYS A 161 -14.57 -8.10 -16.97
CA LYS A 161 -15.08 -7.22 -18.03
C LYS A 161 -16.14 -7.91 -18.88
N ASN A 162 -16.03 -9.23 -19.09
CA ASN A 162 -16.89 -9.98 -20.03
C ASN A 162 -17.26 -11.41 -19.57
N LEU A 163 -17.66 -11.63 -18.31
CA LEU A 163 -18.12 -12.95 -17.84
C LEU A 163 -19.58 -13.23 -18.28
N THR A 164 -19.80 -13.38 -19.58
CA THR A 164 -21.14 -13.63 -20.13
C THR A 164 -21.57 -15.10 -20.04
N LYS A 165 -20.64 -16.04 -19.81
CA LYS A 165 -20.92 -17.48 -19.74
C LYS A 165 -20.05 -18.16 -18.68
N PHE A 166 -20.56 -18.27 -17.44
CA PHE A 166 -19.97 -19.14 -16.43
C PHE A 166 -20.72 -20.48 -16.43
N ASN A 167 -20.03 -21.56 -16.78
CA ASN A 167 -20.63 -22.90 -16.80
C ASN A 167 -20.40 -23.58 -15.46
N PHE A 168 -21.45 -23.66 -14.63
CA PHE A 168 -21.37 -24.38 -13.35
C PHE A 168 -21.21 -25.88 -13.59
N GLN A 169 -20.20 -26.49 -12.95
CA GLN A 169 -20.06 -27.94 -13.00
C GLN A 169 -20.86 -28.61 -11.89
N VAL A 170 -21.76 -29.51 -12.28
CA VAL A 170 -22.49 -30.36 -11.35
C VAL A 170 -21.74 -31.69 -11.21
N PRO A 171 -21.51 -32.19 -9.98
CA PRO A 171 -20.74 -33.41 -9.73
C PRO A 171 -21.28 -34.68 -10.40
N ASN A 172 -22.55 -34.68 -10.81
CA ASN A 172 -23.24 -35.85 -11.33
C ASN A 172 -23.58 -35.67 -12.82
N LYS A 173 -22.65 -36.05 -13.69
CA LYS A 173 -23.03 -36.79 -14.89
C LYS A 173 -22.54 -38.22 -14.68
N ILE A 174 -23.28 -38.97 -13.88
CA ILE A 174 -23.31 -40.43 -14.06
C ILE A 174 -23.87 -40.58 -15.48
N ILE A 175 -23.04 -41.02 -16.40
CA ILE A 175 -23.51 -41.45 -17.71
C ILE A 175 -24.44 -42.63 -17.43
N SER A 176 -25.75 -42.42 -17.59
CA SER A 176 -26.71 -43.49 -17.82
C SER A 176 -27.14 -43.41 -19.27
#